data_AF-A0A357LB34-F1
#
_entry.id   AF-A0A357LB34-F1
#
_cell.length_a   1.000
_cell.length_b   1.000
_cell.length_c   1.000
_cell.angle_alpha   90.00
_cell.angle_beta   90.00
_cell.angle_gamma   90.00
#
_symmetry.space_group_name_H-M   'P 1'
#
loop_
_entity.id
_entity.type
_entity.pdbx_description
1 polymer ?
#
loop_
_entity_poly.entity_id
_entity_poly.type
_entity_poly.pdbx_seq_one_letter_code
_entity_poly.pdbx_strand_id
1 'polypeptide(L)'
;CIILAKHRTLFVADTNITELPTSEDMAEIGVQVAHAARDLGYAPKVAFISHSNFGNPDTEHSRRVAGAVAILDARTDVDFEYEGEMTPRMALNERVRAVYPFSRLKGEANVLITPGAHSATISTKLLGEIGGATVLGPLLIGLERPVQIAQIGARVPDIVTLAAMAAYNPDTEHRAWTKKGE
;
A
#
# COMPACT_ATOMS: atom_id res chain seq x y z
N CYS A 1 -0.89 -1.72 6.78
CA CYS A 1 -0.94 -0.80 7.94
C CYS A 1 -1.30 0.62 7.52
N ILE A 2 -1.90 1.40 8.41
CA ILE A 2 -2.10 2.85 8.25
C ILE A 2 -1.09 3.56 9.14
N ILE A 3 -0.36 4.53 8.59
CA ILE A 3 0.63 5.33 9.31
C ILE A 3 0.12 6.77 9.35
N LEU A 4 -0.10 7.27 10.56
CA LEU A 4 -0.45 8.65 10.83
C LEU A 4 0.81 9.40 11.24
N ALA A 5 1.39 10.13 10.29
CA ALA A 5 2.43 11.11 10.54
C ALA A 5 1.80 12.51 10.63
N LYS A 6 2.46 13.46 11.31
CA LYS A 6 1.91 14.79 11.67
C LYS A 6 1.02 15.47 10.62
N HIS A 7 1.39 15.38 9.34
CA HIS A 7 0.67 16.01 8.24
C HIS A 7 0.28 15.04 7.12
N ARG A 8 0.40 13.73 7.33
CA ARG A 8 0.23 12.73 6.25
C ARG A 8 -0.32 11.41 6.81
N THR A 9 -1.28 10.85 6.10
CA THR A 9 -1.73 9.47 6.27
C THR A 9 -1.15 8.63 5.14
N LEU A 10 -0.46 7.54 5.49
CA LEU A 10 0.07 6.58 4.52
C LEU A 10 -0.54 5.21 4.74
N PHE A 11 -0.90 4.55 3.64
CA PHE A 11 -1.27 3.14 3.60
C PHE A 11 -0.07 2.35 3.12
N VAL A 12 0.38 1.36 3.89
CA VAL A 12 1.53 0.52 3.53
C VAL A 12 1.07 -0.93 3.45
N ALA A 13 1.35 -1.61 2.35
CA ALA A 13 0.94 -2.98 2.10
C ALA A 13 1.91 -3.72 1.16
N ASP A 14 2.06 -5.04 1.20
CA ASP A 14 1.61 -5.93 2.27
C ASP A 14 2.61 -5.92 3.42
N THR A 15 2.10 -5.79 4.64
CA THR A 15 2.89 -5.71 5.86
C THR A 15 3.11 -7.05 6.54
N ASN A 16 2.32 -8.10 6.27
CA ASN A 16 2.32 -9.27 7.16
C ASN A 16 1.87 -10.62 6.56
N ILE A 17 1.16 -10.67 5.44
CA ILE A 17 0.58 -11.94 4.94
C ILE A 17 1.48 -12.59 3.90
N THR A 18 1.76 -11.90 2.81
CA THR A 18 2.54 -12.43 1.70
C THR A 18 4.02 -12.06 1.90
N GLU A 19 4.84 -13.06 2.25
CA GLU A 19 6.27 -12.87 2.56
C GLU A 19 7.02 -12.20 1.39
N LEU A 20 6.80 -12.72 0.19
CA LEU A 20 7.45 -12.28 -1.03
C LEU A 20 6.44 -12.27 -2.20
N PRO A 21 5.62 -11.22 -2.35
CA PRO A 21 4.56 -11.19 -3.35
C PRO A 21 5.12 -11.20 -4.78
N THR A 22 4.43 -11.91 -5.66
CA THR A 22 4.67 -11.89 -7.10
C THR A 22 4.24 -10.55 -7.71
N SER A 23 4.53 -10.35 -9.00
CA SER A 23 4.09 -9.15 -9.73
C SER A 23 2.57 -9.05 -9.73
N GLU A 24 1.90 -10.18 -9.95
CA GLU A 24 0.46 -10.36 -9.95
C GLU A 24 -0.12 -10.06 -8.56
N ASP A 25 0.46 -10.63 -7.51
CA ASP A 25 0.03 -10.37 -6.13
C ASP A 25 0.14 -8.87 -5.81
N MET A 26 1.26 -8.23 -6.17
CA MET A 26 1.45 -6.80 -5.91
C MET A 26 0.44 -5.93 -6.66
N ALA A 27 0.10 -6.28 -7.91
CA ALA A 27 -0.92 -5.56 -8.68
C ALA A 27 -2.29 -5.65 -7.99
N GLU A 28 -2.70 -6.86 -7.57
CA GLU A 28 -3.97 -7.08 -6.86
C GLU A 28 -3.99 -6.40 -5.48
N ILE A 29 -2.91 -6.52 -4.71
CA ILE A 29 -2.76 -5.79 -3.43
C ILE A 29 -2.85 -4.28 -3.67
N GLY A 30 -2.27 -3.77 -4.75
CA GLY A 30 -2.36 -2.38 -5.15
C GLY A 30 -3.81 -1.91 -5.34
N VAL A 31 -4.60 -2.68 -6.09
CA VAL A 31 -6.03 -2.40 -6.32
C VAL A 31 -6.83 -2.47 -5.02
N GLN A 32 -6.63 -3.52 -4.22
CA GLN A 32 -7.32 -3.70 -2.94
C GLN A 32 -7.07 -2.54 -1.98
N VAL A 33 -5.81 -2.13 -1.83
CA VAL A 33 -5.42 -1.06 -0.91
C VAL A 33 -5.86 0.30 -1.44
N ALA A 34 -5.89 0.51 -2.76
CA ALA A 34 -6.43 1.72 -3.36
C ALA A 34 -7.92 1.89 -3.03
N HIS A 35 -8.72 0.83 -3.16
CA HIS A 35 -10.13 0.84 -2.78
C HIS A 35 -10.32 1.03 -1.27
N ALA A 36 -9.54 0.33 -0.44
CA ALA A 36 -9.59 0.52 1.01
C ALA A 36 -9.26 1.96 1.44
N ALA A 37 -8.28 2.61 0.78
CA ALA A 37 -7.94 4.00 1.03
C ALA A 37 -9.10 4.94 0.64
N ARG A 38 -9.80 4.62 -0.45
CA ARG A 38 -10.97 5.38 -0.93
C ARG A 38 -12.19 5.23 -0.05
N ASP A 39 -12.47 4.02 0.44
CA ASP A 39 -13.47 3.78 1.49
C ASP A 39 -13.17 4.69 2.71
N LEU A 40 -11.90 4.78 3.11
CA LEU A 40 -11.45 5.66 4.21
C LEU A 40 -11.39 7.16 3.85
N GLY A 41 -11.88 7.56 2.68
CA GLY A 41 -12.03 8.96 2.26
C GLY A 41 -10.80 9.58 1.59
N TYR A 42 -9.80 8.78 1.19
CA TYR A 42 -8.59 9.27 0.52
C TYR A 42 -8.65 9.00 -0.98
N ALA A 43 -8.28 9.98 -1.81
CA ALA A 43 -8.00 9.72 -3.22
C ALA A 43 -6.70 8.87 -3.33
N PRO A 44 -6.74 7.63 -3.83
CA PRO A 44 -5.58 6.75 -3.83
C PRO A 44 -4.53 7.21 -4.86
N LYS A 45 -3.29 7.30 -4.38
CA LYS A 45 -2.07 7.57 -5.15
C LYS A 45 -1.03 6.53 -4.80
N VAL A 46 -0.96 5.50 -5.63
CA VAL A 46 -0.27 4.25 -5.36
C VAL A 46 1.17 4.30 -5.88
N ALA A 47 2.13 4.03 -5.01
CA ALA A 47 3.53 3.88 -5.39
C ALA A 47 3.98 2.45 -5.13
N PHE A 48 4.49 1.78 -6.16
CA PHE A 48 5.17 0.50 -6.03
C PHE A 48 6.62 0.73 -5.62
N ILE A 49 6.93 0.36 -4.38
CA ILE A 49 8.18 0.68 -3.72
C ILE A 49 9.27 -0.33 -4.06
N SER A 50 10.46 0.18 -4.33
CA SER A 50 11.67 -0.59 -4.55
C SER A 50 12.88 0.14 -3.96
N HIS A 51 14.03 -0.53 -3.93
CA HIS A 51 15.31 0.10 -3.65
C HIS A 51 15.91 0.77 -4.90
N SER A 52 15.33 0.48 -6.07
CA SER A 52 15.68 1.04 -7.38
C SER A 52 14.67 2.10 -7.81
N ASN A 53 15.01 2.86 -8.85
CA ASN A 53 14.06 3.73 -9.54
C ASN A 53 14.04 3.37 -11.03
N PHE A 54 12.89 2.96 -11.55
CA PHE A 54 12.62 2.77 -12.98
C PHE A 54 13.73 2.04 -13.75
N GLY A 55 14.14 0.87 -13.24
CA GLY A 55 15.11 -0.03 -13.85
C GLY A 55 16.56 0.16 -13.38
N ASN A 56 16.84 1.06 -12.44
CA ASN A 56 18.21 1.30 -11.97
C ASN A 56 18.37 1.21 -10.43
N PRO A 57 19.13 0.23 -9.90
CA PRO A 57 19.77 -0.88 -10.61
C PRO A 57 18.77 -1.91 -11.16
N ASP A 58 19.12 -2.56 -12.28
CA ASP A 58 18.33 -3.68 -12.83
C ASP A 58 18.64 -4.96 -12.03
N THR A 59 17.62 -5.44 -11.33
CA THR A 59 17.69 -6.62 -10.46
C THR A 59 16.42 -7.43 -10.67
N GLU A 60 16.45 -8.71 -10.28
CA GLU A 60 15.24 -9.53 -10.26
C GLU A 60 14.14 -8.89 -9.38
N HIS A 61 14.53 -8.33 -8.23
CA HIS A 61 13.60 -7.67 -7.32
C HIS A 61 12.97 -6.40 -7.93
N SER A 62 13.74 -5.58 -8.64
CA SER A 62 13.19 -4.39 -9.31
C SER A 62 12.28 -4.76 -10.47
N ARG A 63 12.66 -5.75 -11.29
CA ARG A 63 11.82 -6.26 -12.38
C ARG A 63 10.50 -6.84 -11.89
N ARG A 64 10.47 -7.51 -10.74
CA ARG A 64 9.22 -8.00 -10.15
C ARG A 64 8.26 -6.86 -9.77
N VAL A 65 8.79 -5.78 -9.19
CA VAL A 65 7.97 -4.61 -8.84
C VAL A 65 7.50 -3.88 -10.10
N ALA A 66 8.37 -3.72 -11.10
CA ALA A 66 8.01 -3.15 -12.39
C ALA A 66 6.96 -4.01 -13.13
N GLY A 67 7.02 -5.33 -12.97
CA GLY A 67 6.02 -6.27 -13.51
C GLY A 67 4.60 -5.99 -12.99
N ALA A 68 4.46 -5.62 -11.72
CA ALA A 68 3.15 -5.23 -11.16
C ALA A 68 2.57 -4.00 -11.87
N VAL A 69 3.41 -3.01 -12.17
CA VAL A 69 3.01 -1.81 -12.93
C VAL A 69 2.62 -2.19 -14.37
N ALA A 70 3.39 -3.07 -15.03
CA ALA A 70 3.06 -3.54 -16.37
C ALA A 70 1.72 -4.31 -16.43
N ILE A 71 1.40 -5.07 -15.38
CA ILE A 71 0.10 -5.75 -15.25
C ILE A 71 -1.04 -4.73 -15.12
N LEU A 72 -0.86 -3.69 -14.30
CA LEU A 72 -1.87 -2.63 -14.19
C LEU A 72 -2.01 -1.82 -15.49
N ASP A 73 -0.92 -1.61 -16.23
CA ASP A 73 -0.94 -0.92 -17.52
C ASP A 73 -1.76 -1.69 -18.58
N ALA A 74 -1.77 -3.02 -18.51
CA ALA A 74 -2.54 -3.88 -19.41
C ALA A 74 -4.04 -3.94 -19.06
N ARG A 75 -4.45 -3.38 -17.92
CA ARG A 75 -5.82 -3.43 -17.43
C ARG A 75 -6.59 -2.16 -17.79
N THR A 76 -7.87 -2.31 -18.08
CA THR A 76 -8.78 -1.20 -18.42
C THR A 76 -9.68 -0.77 -17.26
N ASP A 77 -9.63 -1.50 -16.15
CA ASP A 77 -10.51 -1.37 -14.98
C ASP A 77 -9.85 -0.63 -13.80
N VAL A 78 -8.65 -0.07 -14.00
CA VAL A 78 -7.89 0.69 -13.00
C VAL A 78 -8.23 2.18 -13.11
N ASP A 79 -8.76 2.75 -12.04
CA ASP A 79 -9.32 4.12 -11.98
C ASP A 79 -8.56 5.07 -11.04
N PHE A 80 -7.38 4.68 -10.57
CA PHE A 80 -6.56 5.44 -9.62
C PHE A 80 -5.16 5.75 -10.16
N GLU A 81 -4.50 6.75 -9.58
CA GLU A 81 -3.10 7.07 -9.93
C GLU A 81 -2.17 6.01 -9.35
N TYR A 82 -1.30 5.43 -10.18
CA TYR A 82 -0.25 4.53 -9.73
C TYR A 82 1.04 4.75 -10.49
N GLU A 83 2.18 4.45 -9.86
CA GLU A 83 3.48 4.44 -10.53
C GLU A 83 4.49 3.56 -9.80
N GLY A 84 5.52 3.13 -10.51
CA GLY A 84 6.71 2.51 -9.95
C GLY A 84 7.46 1.72 -11.01
N GLU A 85 8.47 0.96 -10.63
CA GLU A 85 9.05 0.82 -9.30
C GLU A 85 9.92 2.03 -8.90
N MET A 86 9.80 2.47 -7.64
CA MET A 86 10.56 3.63 -7.18
C MET A 86 10.91 3.60 -5.69
N THR A 87 11.92 4.37 -5.31
CA THR A 87 12.28 4.53 -3.90
C THR A 87 11.24 5.32 -3.11
N PRO A 88 11.14 5.14 -1.76
CA PRO A 88 10.26 5.96 -0.93
C PRO A 88 10.51 7.46 -1.07
N ARG A 89 11.76 7.86 -1.37
CA ARG A 89 12.13 9.25 -1.63
C ARG A 89 11.42 9.81 -2.86
N MET A 90 11.30 9.04 -3.93
CA MET A 90 10.58 9.46 -5.16
C MET A 90 9.06 9.46 -4.94
N ALA A 91 8.54 8.44 -4.24
CA ALA A 91 7.11 8.32 -3.95
C ALA A 91 6.59 9.49 -3.10
N LEU A 92 7.35 9.89 -2.09
CA LEU A 92 6.93 10.87 -1.08
C LEU A 92 7.41 12.32 -1.36
N ASN A 93 8.08 12.57 -2.48
CA ASN A 93 8.59 13.90 -2.83
C ASN A 93 8.47 14.17 -4.34
N GLU A 94 7.42 14.89 -4.72
CA GLU A 94 7.14 15.28 -6.11
C GLU A 94 8.30 16.06 -6.76
N ARG A 95 8.95 16.97 -6.02
CA ARG A 95 10.07 17.77 -6.55
C ARG A 95 11.25 16.91 -6.93
N VAL A 96 11.53 15.87 -6.14
CA VAL A 96 12.60 14.92 -6.44
C VAL A 96 12.18 14.01 -7.60
N ARG A 97 10.90 13.60 -7.66
CA ARG A 97 10.35 12.78 -8.74
C ARG A 97 10.26 13.51 -10.09
N ALA A 98 10.31 14.84 -10.12
CA ALA A 98 10.26 15.64 -11.35
C ALA A 98 11.33 15.27 -12.39
N VAL A 99 12.41 14.58 -12.00
CA VAL A 99 13.40 14.01 -12.93
C VAL A 99 12.84 12.89 -13.81
N TYR A 100 11.69 12.32 -13.45
CA TYR A 100 10.93 11.31 -14.20
C TYR A 100 9.58 11.90 -14.65
N PRO A 101 9.57 12.75 -15.70
CA PRO A 101 8.37 13.49 -16.12
C PRO A 101 7.26 12.62 -16.69
N PHE A 102 7.56 11.35 -16.99
CA PHE A 102 6.57 10.34 -17.40
C PHE A 102 5.76 9.78 -16.23
N SER A 103 6.14 10.07 -14.98
CA SER A 103 5.46 9.55 -13.80
C SER A 103 3.98 9.99 -13.76
N ARG A 104 3.07 9.04 -13.62
CA ARG A 104 1.61 9.29 -13.57
C ARG A 104 1.16 9.98 -12.28
N LEU A 105 1.94 9.84 -11.19
CA LEU A 105 1.61 10.38 -9.87
C LEU A 105 1.70 11.91 -9.85
N LYS A 106 0.64 12.55 -9.38
CA LYS A 106 0.60 13.99 -9.09
C LYS A 106 0.76 14.22 -7.59
N GLY A 107 1.70 15.06 -7.17
CA GLY A 107 1.96 15.26 -5.74
C GLY A 107 2.61 14.05 -5.06
N GLU A 108 2.32 13.84 -3.79
CA GLU A 108 2.92 12.75 -3.01
C GLU A 108 2.01 11.50 -3.01
N ALA A 109 2.62 10.31 -3.07
CA ALA A 109 1.89 9.06 -2.90
C ALA A 109 1.39 8.92 -1.46
N ASN A 110 0.21 8.35 -1.30
CA ASN A 110 -0.38 8.00 0.00
C ASN A 110 -0.58 6.50 0.19
N VAL A 111 -0.45 5.69 -0.87
CA VAL A 111 -0.47 4.23 -0.81
C VAL A 111 0.89 3.71 -1.27
N LEU A 112 1.55 2.90 -0.45
CA LEU A 112 2.88 2.36 -0.68
C LEU A 112 2.80 0.83 -0.74
N ILE A 113 3.01 0.27 -1.93
CA ILE A 113 3.05 -1.18 -2.15
C ILE A 113 4.49 -1.67 -2.04
N THR A 114 4.80 -2.44 -1.02
CA THR A 114 6.14 -2.92 -0.68
C THR A 114 6.44 -4.29 -1.28
N PRO A 115 7.69 -4.58 -1.66
CA PRO A 115 8.05 -5.77 -2.42
C PRO A 115 8.19 -7.05 -1.58
N GLY A 116 7.97 -6.96 -0.26
CA GLY A 116 8.04 -8.10 0.66
C GLY A 116 7.76 -7.71 2.11
N ALA A 117 7.23 -8.65 2.88
CA ALA A 117 6.75 -8.43 4.24
C ALA A 117 7.82 -7.90 5.19
N HIS A 118 9.09 -8.34 5.02
CA HIS A 118 10.21 -7.83 5.82
C HIS A 118 10.43 -6.34 5.62
N SER A 119 10.42 -5.87 4.36
CA SER A 119 10.62 -4.45 4.05
C SER A 119 9.52 -3.57 4.66
N ALA A 120 8.28 -4.06 4.61
CA ALA A 120 7.11 -3.39 5.13
C ALA A 120 7.09 -3.34 6.67
N THR A 121 7.33 -4.47 7.33
CA THR A 121 7.38 -4.58 8.79
C THR A 121 8.53 -3.75 9.37
N ILE A 122 9.72 -3.81 8.79
CA ILE A 122 10.88 -3.03 9.26
C ILE A 122 10.58 -1.53 9.11
N SER A 123 10.11 -1.11 7.93
CA SER A 123 9.85 0.31 7.66
C SER A 123 8.75 0.87 8.55
N THR A 124 7.64 0.16 8.71
CA THR A 124 6.52 0.62 9.55
C THR A 124 6.91 0.70 11.03
N LYS A 125 7.66 -0.29 11.55
CA LYS A 125 8.17 -0.25 12.93
C LYS A 125 9.16 0.90 13.15
N LEU A 126 10.09 1.13 12.22
CA LEU A 126 11.02 2.26 12.29
C LEU A 126 10.30 3.62 12.29
N LEU A 127 9.25 3.76 11.47
CA LEU A 127 8.42 4.97 11.44
C LEU A 127 7.66 5.20 12.76
N GLY A 128 7.25 4.12 13.44
CA GLY A 128 6.67 4.20 14.78
C GLY A 128 7.69 4.61 15.84
N GLU A 129 8.76 3.82 15.98
CA GLU A 129 9.75 3.95 17.06
C GLU A 129 10.61 5.22 16.95
N ILE A 130 11.09 5.54 15.73
CA ILE A 130 11.99 6.68 15.50
C ILE A 130 11.26 7.85 14.85
N GLY A 131 10.36 7.56 13.90
CA GLY A 131 9.61 8.60 13.19
C GLY A 131 8.54 9.30 14.02
N GLY A 132 8.18 8.74 15.18
CA GLY A 132 7.12 9.26 16.04
C GLY A 132 5.74 9.22 15.37
N ALA A 133 5.57 8.40 14.33
CA ALA A 133 4.29 8.21 13.67
C ALA A 133 3.41 7.25 14.48
N THR A 134 2.10 7.47 14.44
CA THR A 134 1.17 6.49 15.00
C THR A 134 0.89 5.43 13.94
N VAL A 135 1.24 4.18 14.22
CA VAL A 135 1.03 3.05 13.32
C VAL A 135 -0.20 2.28 13.76
N LEU A 136 -1.19 2.18 12.87
CA LEU A 136 -2.41 1.39 13.06
C LEU A 136 -2.33 0.13 12.21
N GLY A 137 -2.48 -1.03 12.85
CA GLY A 137 -2.49 -2.33 12.19
C GLY A 137 -1.50 -3.34 12.79
N PRO A 138 -1.29 -4.49 12.13
CA PRO A 138 -1.73 -4.83 10.77
C PRO A 138 -3.26 -4.86 10.62
N LEU A 139 -3.76 -4.45 9.45
CA LEU A 139 -5.17 -4.50 9.09
C LEU A 139 -5.36 -5.49 7.94
N LEU A 140 -6.34 -6.38 8.07
CA LEU A 140 -6.71 -7.34 7.04
C LEU A 140 -7.88 -6.81 6.22
N ILE A 141 -7.80 -6.96 4.90
CA ILE A 141 -8.82 -6.63 3.90
C ILE A 141 -8.88 -7.76 2.86
N GLY A 142 -9.90 -7.78 1.99
CA GLY A 142 -10.05 -8.78 0.93
C GLY A 142 -10.60 -10.16 1.35
N LEU A 143 -10.97 -10.36 2.63
CA LEU A 143 -11.60 -11.60 3.12
C LEU A 143 -13.12 -11.59 2.90
N GLU A 144 -13.77 -12.75 2.87
CA GLU A 144 -15.24 -12.84 2.70
C GLU A 144 -16.01 -12.05 3.78
N ARG A 145 -15.49 -11.99 5.00
CA ARG A 145 -16.04 -11.23 6.13
C ARG A 145 -14.95 -10.40 6.81
N PRO A 146 -15.27 -9.26 7.43
CA PRO A 146 -14.30 -8.46 8.14
C PRO A 146 -13.74 -9.22 9.35
N VAL A 147 -12.44 -9.44 9.37
CA VAL A 147 -11.72 -10.11 10.46
C VAL A 147 -10.46 -9.30 10.74
N GLN A 148 -10.15 -9.07 12.01
CA GLN A 148 -8.90 -8.45 12.43
C GLN A 148 -8.24 -9.29 13.52
N ILE A 149 -6.92 -9.39 13.48
CA ILE A 149 -6.15 -10.24 14.41
C ILE A 149 -5.37 -9.35 15.37
N ALA A 150 -5.77 -9.36 16.64
CA ALA A 150 -5.03 -8.72 17.71
C ALA A 150 -3.79 -9.55 18.08
N GLN A 151 -2.67 -8.88 18.33
CA GLN A 151 -1.46 -9.53 18.83
C GLN A 151 -1.58 -9.82 20.33
N ILE A 152 -0.92 -10.89 20.79
CA ILE A 152 -0.81 -11.16 22.23
C ILE A 152 -0.05 -10.00 22.88
N GLY A 153 -0.65 -9.38 23.91
CA GLY A 153 -0.10 -8.19 24.56
C GLY A 153 -0.47 -6.86 23.89
N ALA A 154 -1.39 -6.86 22.92
CA ALA A 154 -1.92 -5.62 22.36
C ALA A 154 -2.54 -4.73 23.45
N ARG A 155 -2.35 -3.41 23.33
CA ARG A 155 -2.91 -2.46 24.30
C ARG A 155 -4.40 -2.29 24.01
N VAL A 156 -5.15 -1.83 25.02
CA VAL A 156 -6.58 -1.54 24.88
C VAL A 156 -6.89 -0.64 23.67
N PRO A 157 -6.17 0.46 23.40
CA PRO A 157 -6.45 1.30 22.23
C PRO A 157 -6.24 0.58 20.89
N ASP A 158 -5.28 -0.35 20.82
CA ASP A 158 -4.99 -1.11 19.61
C ASP A 158 -6.16 -2.08 19.33
N ILE A 159 -6.67 -2.76 20.37
CA ILE A 159 -7.83 -3.66 20.26
C ILE A 159 -9.09 -2.89 19.83
N VAL A 160 -9.35 -1.74 20.44
CA VAL A 160 -10.50 -0.89 20.08
C VAL A 160 -10.41 -0.43 18.63
N THR A 161 -9.21 -0.06 18.17
CA THR A 161 -8.97 0.32 16.77
C THR A 161 -9.25 -0.84 15.82
N LEU A 162 -8.74 -2.04 16.12
CA LEU A 162 -9.00 -3.23 15.30
C LEU A 162 -10.49 -3.58 15.25
N ALA A 163 -11.19 -3.50 16.39
CA ALA A 163 -12.63 -3.73 16.45
C ALA A 163 -13.42 -2.70 15.62
N ALA A 164 -13.04 -1.41 15.70
CA ALA A 164 -13.65 -0.35 14.91
C ALA A 164 -13.42 -0.56 13.40
N MET A 165 -12.21 -0.93 13.00
CA MET A 165 -11.90 -1.23 11.60
C MET A 165 -12.66 -2.46 11.09
N ALA A 166 -12.81 -3.50 11.91
CA ALA A 166 -13.62 -4.67 11.58
C ALA A 166 -15.10 -4.31 11.40
N ALA A 167 -15.65 -3.47 12.28
CA ALA A 167 -17.04 -3.01 12.20
C ALA A 167 -17.28 -2.10 10.98
N TYR A 168 -16.30 -1.27 10.62
CA TYR A 168 -16.37 -0.39 9.48
C TYR A 168 -16.22 -1.13 8.13
N ASN A 169 -15.32 -2.11 8.06
CA ASN A 169 -15.02 -2.94 6.89
C ASN A 169 -14.57 -2.12 5.64
N PRO A 170 -13.32 -1.63 5.60
CA PRO A 170 -12.77 -0.84 4.48
C PRO A 170 -12.40 -1.72 3.26
N ASP A 171 -13.36 -2.50 2.77
CA ASP A 171 -13.23 -3.44 1.65
C ASP A 171 -14.53 -3.47 0.80
N THR A 172 -15.44 -2.52 1.05
CA THR A 172 -16.76 -2.52 0.42
C THR A 172 -16.68 -2.18 -1.07
N GLU A 173 -15.85 -1.21 -1.42
CA GLU A 173 -15.63 -0.83 -2.81
C GLU A 173 -14.97 -1.94 -3.61
N HIS A 174 -13.94 -2.60 -3.07
CA HIS A 174 -13.27 -3.69 -3.78
C HIS A 174 -14.22 -4.86 -4.07
N ARG A 175 -15.10 -5.21 -3.14
CA ARG A 175 -16.15 -6.23 -3.38
C ARG A 175 -17.15 -5.83 -4.45
N ALA A 176 -17.52 -4.55 -4.51
CA ALA A 176 -18.42 -4.06 -5.55
C ALA A 176 -17.73 -4.09 -6.92
N TRP A 177 -16.43 -3.84 -6.95
CA TRP A 177 -15.60 -3.89 -8.14
C TRP A 177 -15.42 -5.32 -8.66
N THR A 178 -15.10 -6.31 -7.81
CA THR A 178 -14.94 -7.72 -8.24
C THR A 178 -16.22 -8.29 -8.85
N LYS A 179 -17.38 -7.95 -8.28
CA LYS A 179 -18.70 -8.39 -8.77
C LYS A 179 -19.10 -7.80 -10.13
N LYS A 180 -18.44 -6.74 -10.62
CA LYS A 180 -18.73 -6.18 -11.95
C LYS A 180 -18.03 -6.97 -13.08
N GLY A 181 -17.02 -7.77 -12.74
CA GLY A 181 -16.26 -8.58 -13.68
C GLY A 181 -16.76 -10.02 -13.84
N GLU A 182 -17.67 -10.48 -12.97
CA GLU A 182 -18.41 -11.76 -13.08
C GLU A 182 -19.66 -11.62 -13.95
#